data_AF-A0A4Q9N7X3-F1
#
_entry.id   AF-A0A4Q9N7X3-F1
#
_cell.length_a   1.000
_cell.length_b   1.000
_cell.length_c   1.000
_cell.angle_alpha   90.00
_cell.angle_beta   90.00
_cell.angle_gamma   90.00
#
_symmetry.space_group_name_H-M   'P 1'
#
loop_
_entity.id
_entity.type
_entity.pdbx_description
1 polymer ?
#
loop_
_entity_poly.entity_id
_entity_poly.type
_entity_poly.pdbx_seq_one_letter_code
_entity_poly.pdbx_strand_id
1 'polypeptide(L)'
;MSSGERLQARTGGTSKKTKRAPGPYDSSQRPRARRNISPPSTSTVTRPPTYQASSLTARADRDGSSSSSRLQLPAGSRGLPPGHNVSRTAPSASTSTSDDTIRSACLQLLQDRYPGFVPKNDFELMALTGSDYHVPESRIRWWLDEQLKMFLELETGLTDPEEDPEAFVAGTQALEARATSVLGIRGAVTGAKPKPGTPNVFCRPIPGSPYSIRLFPGSIVRREYCLDFVHTQTGQPLNTPAGFELWIAPETFTPWLGVTGTMRLRSLEAMFGKSIVRAGEEKFVLRDGQTSILKRPGHKDLRFKVPVRIDGLENADSSRDEDHLEFPEFV
;
A
#
# COMPACT_ATOMS: atom_id res chain seq x y z
N MET A 1 -33.94 -56.53 39.29
CA MET A 1 -32.81 -56.95 38.43
C MET A 1 -32.14 -55.69 37.89
N SER A 2 -30.86 -55.40 38.01
CA SER A 2 -29.87 -55.58 39.08
C SER A 2 -28.99 -54.33 38.92
N SER A 3 -28.73 -53.68 40.04
CA SER A 3 -27.78 -52.59 40.24
C SER A 3 -26.33 -53.07 40.00
N GLY A 4 -25.44 -52.12 39.70
CA GLY A 4 -24.01 -52.39 39.50
C GLY A 4 -23.16 -51.12 39.59
N GLU A 5 -23.00 -50.61 40.81
CA GLU A 5 -21.97 -49.64 41.20
C GLU A 5 -20.55 -50.19 40.97
N ARG A 6 -19.61 -49.31 40.61
CA ARG A 6 -18.20 -49.51 40.97
C ARG A 6 -17.48 -48.18 41.15
N LEU A 7 -17.36 -47.79 42.43
CA LEU A 7 -16.33 -46.89 42.92
C LEU A 7 -14.97 -47.61 42.89
N GLN A 8 -13.92 -46.92 42.44
CA GLN A 8 -12.57 -47.16 42.95
C GLN A 8 -11.91 -45.83 43.30
N ALA A 9 -11.59 -45.71 44.58
CA ALA A 9 -10.75 -44.69 45.17
C ALA A 9 -9.28 -44.91 44.75
N ARG A 10 -8.55 -43.82 44.53
CA ARG A 10 -7.08 -43.86 44.55
C ARG A 10 -6.53 -42.64 45.28
N THR A 11 -6.00 -42.93 46.45
CA THR A 11 -5.27 -42.08 47.38
C THR A 11 -3.83 -41.83 46.92
N GLY A 12 -3.29 -40.66 47.28
CA GLY A 12 -1.87 -40.52 47.63
C GLY A 12 -1.06 -39.58 46.75
N GLY A 13 -0.50 -38.52 47.34
CA GLY A 13 0.55 -37.72 46.70
C GLY A 13 0.72 -36.29 47.19
N THR A 14 0.75 -36.03 48.50
CA THR A 14 1.14 -34.73 49.07
C THR A 14 2.67 -34.57 48.98
N SER A 15 3.15 -33.75 48.05
CA SER A 15 4.57 -33.36 47.99
C SER A 15 4.73 -31.90 48.42
N LYS A 16 5.20 -31.72 49.67
CA LYS A 16 5.56 -30.43 50.26
C LYS A 16 6.81 -29.87 49.56
N LYS A 17 6.66 -28.84 48.74
CA LYS A 17 7.79 -27.98 48.30
C LYS A 17 8.01 -26.89 49.34
N THR A 18 9.02 -27.09 50.17
CA THR A 18 9.60 -26.06 51.06
C THR A 18 10.16 -24.90 50.23
N LYS A 19 9.61 -23.70 50.44
CA LYS A 19 10.18 -22.41 50.03
C LYS A 19 11.49 -22.19 50.80
N ARG A 20 12.62 -22.13 50.10
CA ARG A 20 13.86 -21.55 50.63
C ARG A 20 13.86 -20.05 50.34
N ALA A 21 14.07 -19.25 51.38
CA ALA A 21 14.30 -17.82 51.27
C ALA A 21 15.67 -17.54 50.61
N PRO A 22 15.81 -16.48 49.80
CA PRO A 22 17.10 -16.02 49.32
C PRO A 22 17.84 -15.29 50.43
N GLY A 23 19.03 -15.80 50.76
CA GLY A 23 19.98 -15.11 51.65
C GLY A 23 20.61 -13.89 50.97
N PRO A 24 21.22 -12.98 51.76
CA PRO A 24 21.78 -11.74 51.27
C PRO A 24 23.01 -11.99 50.38
N TYR A 25 23.07 -11.25 49.27
CA TYR A 25 24.13 -11.31 48.28
C TYR A 25 25.34 -10.52 48.79
N ASP A 26 26.42 -11.21 49.13
CA ASP A 26 27.73 -10.62 49.47
C ASP A 26 28.44 -10.24 48.17
N SER A 27 28.55 -8.92 47.93
CA SER A 27 29.16 -8.32 46.75
C SER A 27 30.61 -7.90 46.98
N SER A 28 31.39 -8.69 47.70
CA SER A 28 32.81 -8.44 47.85
C SER A 28 33.64 -9.63 47.36
N GLN A 29 34.61 -9.32 46.50
CA GLN A 29 35.67 -10.18 45.97
C GLN A 29 35.34 -11.00 44.70
N ARG A 30 35.72 -10.42 43.54
CA ARG A 30 36.42 -11.21 42.51
C ARG A 30 37.59 -10.44 41.88
N PRO A 31 38.66 -11.14 41.47
CA PRO A 31 39.89 -10.54 40.98
C PRO A 31 39.79 -10.18 39.50
N ARG A 32 40.39 -9.05 39.12
CA ARG A 32 40.55 -8.62 37.72
C ARG A 32 41.59 -9.50 37.01
N ALA A 33 41.13 -10.47 36.23
CA ALA A 33 41.93 -11.08 35.17
C ALA A 33 41.68 -10.32 33.86
N ARG A 34 42.68 -9.55 33.40
CA ARG A 34 42.70 -8.95 32.06
C ARG A 34 42.87 -10.08 31.03
N ARG A 35 41.79 -10.40 30.30
CA ARG A 35 41.90 -11.08 28.99
C ARG A 35 41.75 -10.02 27.91
N ASN A 36 42.81 -9.86 27.11
CA ASN A 36 42.76 -9.17 25.83
C ASN A 36 41.86 -9.99 24.90
N ILE A 37 40.66 -9.47 24.62
CA ILE A 37 39.76 -9.98 23.60
C ILE A 37 39.74 -8.93 22.50
N SER A 38 40.20 -9.30 21.30
CA SER A 38 40.11 -8.50 20.09
C SER A 38 38.64 -8.16 19.79
N PRO A 39 38.33 -6.95 19.29
CA PRO A 39 36.95 -6.54 19.05
C PRO A 39 36.28 -7.41 17.97
N PRO A 40 35.00 -7.80 18.15
CA PRO A 40 34.24 -8.41 17.08
C PRO A 40 33.96 -7.38 15.99
N SER A 41 34.13 -7.82 14.75
CA SER A 41 33.77 -7.10 13.53
C SER A 41 32.33 -6.61 13.60
N THR A 42 32.17 -5.30 13.47
CA THR A 42 30.90 -4.60 13.32
C THR A 42 30.15 -5.14 12.10
N SER A 43 29.14 -5.96 12.34
CA SER A 43 28.12 -6.27 11.35
C SER A 43 27.27 -5.03 11.14
N THR A 44 27.41 -4.45 9.95
CA THR A 44 26.71 -3.27 9.45
C THR A 44 25.21 -3.50 9.47
N VAL A 45 24.52 -2.89 10.44
CA VAL A 45 23.05 -2.78 10.43
C VAL A 45 22.69 -1.89 9.23
N THR A 46 22.15 -2.51 8.18
CA THR A 46 21.65 -1.79 7.01
C THR A 46 20.39 -1.03 7.42
N ARG A 47 20.51 0.30 7.55
CA ARG A 47 19.35 1.20 7.70
C ARG A 47 18.37 0.98 6.53
N PRO A 48 17.05 0.95 6.79
CA PRO A 48 16.07 1.00 5.70
C PRO A 48 16.21 2.33 4.93
N PRO A 49 16.00 2.33 3.61
CA PRO A 49 16.20 3.53 2.79
C PRO A 49 15.21 4.62 3.20
N THR A 50 15.75 5.75 3.65
CA THR A 50 15.04 7.01 3.73
C THR A 50 14.59 7.38 2.31
N TYR A 51 13.28 7.41 2.07
CA TYR A 51 12.70 7.86 0.80
C TYR A 51 12.94 9.36 0.65
N GLN A 52 14.07 9.73 0.04
CA GLN A 52 14.25 11.06 -0.53
C GLN A 52 13.66 11.08 -1.93
N ALA A 53 12.73 12.01 -2.17
CA ALA A 53 12.26 12.35 -3.50
C ALA A 53 13.38 13.10 -4.23
N SER A 54 14.19 12.38 -5.00
CA SER A 54 15.24 12.99 -5.82
C SER A 54 14.67 13.48 -7.16
N SER A 55 14.55 14.79 -7.30
CA SER A 55 14.43 15.50 -8.56
C SER A 55 15.76 15.44 -9.32
N LEU A 56 15.79 14.75 -10.46
CA LEU A 56 16.94 14.69 -11.35
C LEU A 56 16.75 15.68 -12.51
N THR A 57 17.57 16.73 -12.52
CA THR A 57 17.81 17.58 -13.70
C THR A 57 19.22 17.30 -14.20
N ALA A 58 19.36 16.78 -15.42
CA ALA A 58 20.65 16.69 -16.10
C ALA A 58 20.53 17.08 -17.58
N ARG A 59 21.57 17.80 -18.01
CA ARG A 59 21.76 18.55 -19.24
C ARG A 59 21.89 17.67 -20.49
N ALA A 60 21.49 18.24 -21.62
CA ALA A 60 21.64 17.70 -22.97
C ALA A 60 23.00 18.07 -23.58
N ASP A 61 23.60 17.13 -24.30
CA ASP A 61 24.60 17.37 -25.33
C ASP A 61 24.06 16.90 -26.69
N ARG A 62 24.43 17.66 -27.72
CA ARG A 62 23.96 17.57 -29.11
C ARG A 62 24.67 16.48 -29.91
N ASP A 63 23.99 16.01 -30.96
CA ASP A 63 24.36 16.10 -32.39
C ASP A 63 23.92 14.85 -33.15
N GLY A 64 23.44 15.03 -34.39
CA GLY A 64 23.38 13.93 -35.35
C GLY A 64 22.19 13.93 -36.29
N SER A 65 22.33 14.69 -37.37
CA SER A 65 21.50 14.71 -38.59
C SER A 65 21.32 13.33 -39.24
N SER A 66 20.13 13.00 -39.76
CA SER A 66 19.95 12.52 -41.15
C SER A 66 18.52 12.10 -41.52
N SER A 67 18.17 12.49 -42.74
CA SER A 67 16.94 12.27 -43.49
C SER A 67 16.63 10.80 -43.80
N SER A 68 15.35 10.42 -43.89
CA SER A 68 14.76 9.83 -45.11
C SER A 68 13.37 9.20 -44.95
N SER A 69 12.50 9.61 -45.87
CA SER A 69 11.67 8.75 -46.75
C SER A 69 10.46 8.03 -46.19
N ARG A 70 9.33 8.67 -46.47
CA ARG A 70 7.93 8.23 -46.42
C ARG A 70 7.65 7.08 -47.40
N LEU A 71 7.12 5.96 -46.90
CA LEU A 71 6.45 4.94 -47.72
C LEU A 71 4.97 4.85 -47.31
N GLN A 72 4.09 5.16 -48.27
CA GLN A 72 2.65 4.95 -48.18
C GLN A 72 2.32 3.45 -48.34
N LEU A 73 1.41 2.95 -47.52
CA LEU A 73 0.75 1.66 -47.72
C LEU A 73 -0.76 1.87 -47.97
N PRO A 74 -1.37 1.08 -48.86
CA PRO A 74 -2.78 1.19 -49.21
C PRO A 74 -3.71 0.49 -48.22
N ALA A 75 -4.90 1.06 -48.10
CA ALA A 75 -6.00 0.59 -47.27
C ALA A 75 -6.59 -0.73 -47.78
N GLY A 76 -6.64 -1.73 -46.90
CA GLY A 76 -7.38 -2.97 -47.10
C GLY A 76 -8.41 -3.15 -45.99
N SER A 77 -9.65 -2.75 -46.24
CA SER A 77 -10.79 -2.97 -45.35
C SER A 77 -11.23 -4.45 -45.40
N ARG A 78 -11.18 -5.14 -44.26
CA ARG A 78 -11.87 -6.43 -44.04
C ARG A 78 -12.80 -6.30 -42.85
N GLY A 79 -14.07 -6.64 -43.09
CA GLY A 79 -15.19 -6.49 -42.18
C GLY A 79 -15.03 -7.27 -40.87
N LEU A 80 -15.45 -6.63 -39.78
CA LEU A 80 -15.56 -7.21 -38.45
C LEU A 80 -17.00 -7.70 -38.18
N PRO A 81 -17.17 -8.77 -37.39
CA PRO A 81 -18.47 -9.31 -36.99
C PRO A 81 -19.17 -8.44 -35.92
N PRO A 82 -20.50 -8.61 -35.72
CA PRO A 82 -21.32 -7.73 -34.90
C PRO A 82 -20.94 -7.82 -33.42
N GLY A 83 -20.40 -6.72 -32.88
CA GLY A 83 -20.14 -6.54 -31.45
C GLY A 83 -21.44 -6.31 -30.69
N HIS A 84 -21.65 -7.09 -29.63
CA HIS A 84 -22.71 -6.85 -28.64
C HIS A 84 -22.52 -5.45 -28.02
N ASN A 85 -23.41 -4.54 -28.38
CA ASN A 85 -23.49 -3.19 -27.83
C ASN A 85 -23.99 -3.29 -26.38
N VAL A 86 -23.07 -3.28 -25.42
CA VAL A 86 -23.42 -3.11 -24.01
C VAL A 86 -23.77 -1.63 -23.81
N SER A 87 -25.07 -1.35 -23.78
CA SER A 87 -25.63 -0.02 -23.52
C SER A 87 -25.09 0.52 -22.21
N ARG A 88 -24.26 1.57 -22.28
CA ARG A 88 -23.75 2.31 -21.13
C ARG A 88 -24.74 3.41 -20.78
N THR A 89 -25.68 3.12 -19.89
CA THR A 89 -26.39 4.16 -19.15
C THR A 89 -25.40 4.84 -18.21
N ALA A 90 -25.15 6.14 -18.44
CA ALA A 90 -24.33 6.94 -17.55
C ALA A 90 -25.07 7.11 -16.21
N PRO A 91 -24.50 6.70 -15.07
CA PRO A 91 -25.14 6.87 -13.77
C PRO A 91 -25.20 8.36 -13.42
N SER A 92 -26.39 8.84 -13.07
CA SER A 92 -26.62 10.18 -12.54
C SER A 92 -25.81 10.37 -11.26
N ALA A 93 -24.97 11.40 -11.23
CA ALA A 93 -24.09 11.70 -10.11
C ALA A 93 -24.91 12.14 -8.88
N SER A 94 -25.15 11.23 -7.94
CA SER A 94 -25.65 11.58 -6.61
C SER A 94 -24.50 12.22 -5.83
N THR A 95 -24.59 13.53 -5.60
CA THR A 95 -23.68 14.33 -4.78
C THR A 95 -23.92 14.08 -3.29
N SER A 96 -23.72 12.84 -2.83
CA SER A 96 -23.51 12.64 -1.40
C SER A 96 -22.15 13.26 -1.06
N THR A 97 -22.16 14.37 -0.33
CA THR A 97 -20.98 15.01 0.26
C THR A 97 -20.45 14.14 1.39
N SER A 98 -20.07 12.89 1.08
CA SER A 98 -19.26 12.12 1.99
C SER A 98 -18.00 12.92 2.26
N ASP A 99 -17.63 13.01 3.53
CA ASP A 99 -16.38 13.62 3.96
C ASP A 99 -15.23 12.76 3.41
N ASP A 100 -14.83 13.03 2.16
CA ASP A 100 -13.81 12.30 1.41
C ASP A 100 -12.39 12.65 1.90
N THR A 101 -12.20 12.70 3.20
CA THR A 101 -10.88 12.87 3.83
C THR A 101 -10.24 11.52 4.11
N ILE A 102 -8.90 11.50 4.18
CA ILE A 102 -8.15 10.31 4.62
C ILE A 102 -8.65 9.84 5.99
N ARG A 103 -9.01 10.78 6.89
CA ARG A 103 -9.62 10.50 8.20
C ARG A 103 -10.82 9.57 8.10
N SER A 104 -11.80 9.88 7.25
CA SER A 104 -13.04 9.09 7.14
C SER A 104 -12.75 7.65 6.69
N ALA A 105 -11.84 7.48 5.73
CA ALA A 105 -11.40 6.16 5.28
C ALA A 105 -10.66 5.39 6.38
N CYS A 106 -9.78 6.05 7.13
CA CYS A 106 -9.08 5.46 8.28
C CYS A 106 -10.06 5.05 9.39
N LEU A 107 -11.03 5.90 9.73
CA LEU A 107 -12.04 5.59 10.75
C LEU A 107 -12.88 4.37 10.35
N GLN A 108 -13.26 4.29 9.08
CA GLN A 108 -13.96 3.11 8.59
C GLN A 108 -13.09 1.86 8.71
N LEU A 109 -11.84 1.91 8.23
CA LEU A 109 -10.93 0.77 8.30
C LEU A 109 -10.69 0.32 9.75
N LEU A 110 -10.62 1.28 10.67
CA LEU A 110 -10.50 1.02 12.10
C LEU A 110 -11.74 0.31 12.65
N GLN A 111 -12.93 0.80 12.33
CA GLN A 111 -14.21 0.22 12.75
C GLN A 111 -14.39 -1.21 12.22
N ASP A 112 -13.98 -1.47 10.99
CA ASP A 112 -14.04 -2.79 10.35
C ASP A 112 -13.05 -3.77 11.01
N ARG A 113 -11.89 -3.29 11.49
CA ARG A 113 -10.81 -4.13 12.04
C ARG A 113 -10.91 -4.35 13.55
N TYR A 114 -11.33 -3.33 14.30
CA TYR A 114 -11.40 -3.32 15.76
C TYR A 114 -12.74 -2.71 16.20
N PRO A 115 -13.85 -3.46 16.04
CA PRO A 115 -15.18 -2.94 16.34
C PRO A 115 -15.27 -2.52 17.81
N GLY A 116 -15.52 -1.23 18.05
CA GLY A 116 -15.65 -0.66 19.40
C GLY A 116 -14.37 -0.01 19.95
N PHE A 117 -13.24 -0.08 19.24
CA PHE A 117 -12.08 0.71 19.60
C PHE A 117 -12.27 2.16 19.16
N VAL A 118 -12.15 3.10 20.11
CA VAL A 118 -12.23 4.55 19.85
C VAL A 118 -10.83 5.15 19.97
N PRO A 119 -10.24 5.71 18.88
CA PRO A 119 -8.93 6.35 18.96
C PRO A 119 -9.02 7.62 19.81
N LYS A 120 -8.02 7.87 20.65
CA LYS A 120 -7.93 9.07 21.50
C LYS A 120 -7.51 10.30 20.71
N ASN A 121 -6.73 10.09 19.65
CA ASN A 121 -6.21 11.14 18.79
C ASN A 121 -5.89 10.59 17.40
N ASP A 122 -5.43 11.49 16.53
CA ASP A 122 -5.14 11.19 15.13
C ASP A 122 -3.89 10.33 14.94
N PHE A 123 -2.93 10.41 15.86
CA PHE A 123 -1.78 9.54 15.86
C PHE A 123 -2.22 8.08 16.01
N GLU A 124 -3.07 7.76 16.98
CA GLU A 124 -3.55 6.39 17.18
C GLU A 124 -4.32 5.86 15.97
N LEU A 125 -5.17 6.72 15.37
CA LEU A 125 -5.91 6.38 14.16
C LEU A 125 -4.96 6.07 12.99
N MET A 126 -3.94 6.92 12.79
CA MET A 126 -2.93 6.71 11.75
C MET A 126 -2.08 5.47 12.00
N ALA A 127 -1.61 5.25 13.23
CA ALA A 127 -0.79 4.11 13.60
C ALA A 127 -1.53 2.77 13.38
N LEU A 128 -2.78 2.66 13.81
CA LEU A 128 -3.56 1.42 13.66
C LEU A 128 -3.97 1.12 12.22
N THR A 129 -4.15 2.15 11.39
CA THR A 129 -4.55 1.99 9.99
C THR A 129 -3.34 1.78 9.07
N GLY A 130 -2.19 2.37 9.40
CA GLY A 130 -0.94 2.24 8.66
C GLY A 130 -0.13 0.98 9.00
N SER A 131 -0.38 0.33 10.13
CA SER A 131 0.37 -0.86 10.57
C SER A 131 -0.37 -2.18 10.31
N ASP A 132 0.41 -3.27 10.30
CA ASP A 132 -0.07 -4.64 10.37
C ASP A 132 -0.14 -5.15 11.81
N TYR A 133 -0.76 -4.37 12.68
CA TYR A 133 -1.00 -4.83 14.03
C TYR A 133 -1.82 -6.14 14.03
N HIS A 134 -1.31 -7.16 14.70
CA HIS A 134 -1.91 -8.51 14.80
C HIS A 134 -2.04 -9.00 16.25
N VAL A 135 -1.70 -8.17 17.22
CA VAL A 135 -1.73 -8.54 18.64
C VAL A 135 -3.18 -8.40 19.17
N PRO A 136 -3.58 -9.12 20.25
CA PRO A 136 -4.95 -9.07 20.75
C PRO A 136 -5.41 -7.66 21.13
N GLU A 137 -6.71 -7.36 20.96
CA GLU A 137 -7.30 -6.04 21.22
C GLU A 137 -6.95 -5.47 22.60
N SER A 138 -6.89 -6.33 23.62
CA SER A 138 -6.48 -5.98 24.99
C SER A 138 -5.10 -5.31 25.10
N ARG A 139 -4.24 -5.44 24.08
CA ARG A 139 -2.89 -4.86 24.03
C ARG A 139 -2.74 -3.70 23.06
N ILE A 140 -3.82 -3.25 22.41
CA ILE A 140 -3.75 -2.17 21.42
C ILE A 140 -3.13 -0.91 22.04
N ARG A 141 -3.59 -0.54 23.23
CA ARG A 141 -3.09 0.67 23.94
C ARG A 141 -1.61 0.59 24.25
N TRP A 142 -1.17 -0.51 24.86
CA TRP A 142 0.25 -0.73 25.13
C TRP A 142 1.09 -0.66 23.86
N TRP A 143 0.64 -1.26 22.76
CA TRP A 143 1.38 -1.19 21.49
C TRP A 143 1.41 0.22 20.91
N LEU A 144 0.32 0.96 21.00
CA LEU A 144 0.27 2.37 20.57
C LEU A 144 1.24 3.23 21.37
N ASP A 145 1.35 3.01 22.67
CA ASP A 145 2.31 3.71 23.53
C ASP A 145 3.76 3.42 23.07
N GLU A 146 4.07 2.16 22.73
CA GLU A 146 5.39 1.78 22.21
C GLU A 146 5.66 2.34 20.80
N GLN A 147 4.64 2.42 19.94
CA GLN A 147 4.78 3.10 18.65
C GLN A 147 5.05 4.59 18.84
N LEU A 148 4.34 5.25 19.75
CA LEU A 148 4.54 6.66 20.04
C LEU A 148 5.97 6.93 20.49
N LYS A 149 6.48 6.14 21.44
CA LYS A 149 7.88 6.23 21.90
C LYS A 149 8.87 6.04 20.74
N MET A 150 8.67 5.01 19.92
CA MET A 150 9.54 4.76 18.77
C MET A 150 9.55 5.93 17.77
N PHE A 151 8.38 6.53 17.49
CA PHE A 151 8.32 7.70 16.61
C PHE A 151 8.97 8.94 17.23
N LEU A 152 8.79 9.15 18.54
CA LEU A 152 9.45 10.24 19.26
C LEU A 152 10.97 10.06 19.27
N GLU A 153 11.48 8.87 19.59
CA GLU A 153 12.91 8.56 19.54
C GLU A 153 13.49 8.84 18.14
N LEU A 154 12.78 8.45 17.08
CA LEU A 154 13.24 8.67 15.71
C LEU A 154 13.27 10.15 15.32
N GLU A 155 12.30 10.95 15.77
CA GLU A 155 12.18 12.36 15.38
C GLU A 155 12.98 13.32 16.25
N THR A 156 13.05 13.06 17.55
CA THR A 156 13.65 13.97 18.54
C THR A 156 14.90 13.40 19.19
N GLY A 157 15.16 12.10 19.07
CA GLY A 157 16.24 11.42 19.78
C GLY A 157 15.93 11.11 21.26
N LEU A 158 14.70 11.37 21.73
CA LEU A 158 14.30 11.10 23.12
C LEU A 158 14.04 9.61 23.33
N THR A 159 14.82 8.97 24.20
CA THR A 159 14.64 7.55 24.52
C THR A 159 13.80 7.31 25.78
N ASP A 160 13.81 8.25 26.73
CA ASP A 160 13.08 8.15 27.99
C ASP A 160 12.23 9.41 28.25
N PRO A 161 10.90 9.29 28.40
CA PRO A 161 10.04 10.42 28.76
C PRO A 161 10.38 11.08 30.09
N GLU A 162 11.08 10.39 31.00
CA GLU A 162 11.45 10.94 32.31
C GLU A 162 12.69 11.84 32.25
N GLU A 163 13.54 11.69 31.23
CA GLU A 163 14.75 12.52 31.06
C GLU A 163 14.40 13.98 30.70
N ASP A 164 13.42 14.16 29.81
CA ASP A 164 12.93 15.48 29.38
C ASP A 164 11.41 15.45 29.12
N PRO A 165 10.59 15.64 30.18
CA PRO A 165 9.14 15.61 30.07
C PRO A 165 8.56 16.70 29.15
N GLU A 166 9.20 17.87 29.10
CA GLU A 166 8.74 18.99 28.26
C GLU A 166 8.94 18.67 26.79
N ALA A 167 10.13 18.17 26.42
CA ALA A 167 10.41 17.76 25.05
C ALA A 167 9.54 16.57 24.62
N PHE A 168 9.23 15.64 25.52
CA PHE A 168 8.30 14.54 25.25
C PHE A 168 6.88 15.03 24.93
N VAL A 169 6.34 15.97 25.73
CA VAL A 169 5.02 16.57 25.48
C VAL A 169 5.00 17.34 24.16
N ALA A 170 6.02 18.17 23.91
CA ALA A 170 6.12 18.94 22.67
C ALA A 170 6.22 18.03 21.43
N GLY A 171 7.03 16.96 21.50
CA GLY A 171 7.14 15.98 20.43
C GLY A 171 5.82 15.24 20.17
N THR A 172 5.09 14.87 21.23
CA THR A 172 3.79 14.21 21.11
C THR A 172 2.78 15.11 20.40
N GLN A 173 2.70 16.39 20.80
CA GLN A 173 1.82 17.38 20.16
C GLN A 173 2.20 17.60 18.69
N ALA A 174 3.49 17.65 18.37
CA ALA A 174 3.96 17.82 17.00
C ALA A 174 3.61 16.61 16.11
N LEU A 175 3.73 15.38 16.63
CA LEU A 175 3.30 14.16 15.94
C LEU A 175 1.80 14.14 15.71
N GLU A 176 1.01 14.49 16.73
CA GLU A 176 -0.46 14.55 16.62
C GLU A 176 -0.89 15.59 15.57
N ALA A 177 -0.35 16.80 15.61
CA ALA A 177 -0.65 17.85 14.63
C ALA A 177 -0.32 17.42 13.19
N ARG A 178 0.78 16.69 13.01
CA ARG A 178 1.16 16.14 11.70
C ARG A 178 0.19 15.04 11.25
N ALA A 179 -0.22 14.18 12.19
CA ALA A 179 -1.22 13.16 11.92
C ALA A 179 -2.56 13.80 11.50
N THR A 180 -3.02 14.82 12.22
CA THR A 180 -4.21 15.62 11.88
C THR A 180 -4.10 16.23 10.48
N SER A 181 -2.96 16.81 10.14
CA SER A 181 -2.72 17.41 8.83
C SER A 181 -2.85 16.39 7.69
N VAL A 182 -2.21 15.24 7.81
CA VAL A 182 -2.29 14.16 6.81
C VAL A 182 -3.69 13.59 6.72
N LEU A 183 -4.35 13.33 7.85
CA LEU A 183 -5.71 12.79 7.86
C LEU A 183 -6.74 13.79 7.32
N GLY A 184 -6.48 15.09 7.43
CA GLY A 184 -7.30 16.15 6.87
C GLY A 184 -7.18 16.34 5.36
N ILE A 185 -6.23 15.67 4.70
CA ILE A 185 -6.10 15.73 3.23
C ILE A 185 -7.38 15.16 2.60
N ARG A 186 -7.97 15.95 1.69
CA ARG A 186 -9.10 15.51 0.87
C ARG A 186 -8.62 14.63 -0.29
N GLY A 187 -9.39 13.60 -0.59
CA GLY A 187 -9.19 12.69 -1.70
C GLY A 187 -9.25 11.23 -1.29
N ALA A 188 -9.49 10.36 -2.28
CA ALA A 188 -9.49 8.93 -2.07
C ALA A 188 -8.13 8.43 -1.57
N VAL A 189 -8.16 7.66 -0.48
CA VAL A 189 -6.99 6.92 0.02
C VAL A 189 -6.59 5.88 -1.02
N THR A 190 -5.39 6.01 -1.58
CA THR A 190 -4.85 5.00 -2.51
C THR A 190 -4.89 3.63 -1.85
N GLY A 191 -5.61 2.72 -2.48
CA GLY A 191 -5.72 1.32 -2.09
C GLY A 191 -6.99 0.96 -1.31
N ALA A 192 -7.84 1.93 -0.96
CA ALA A 192 -9.16 1.60 -0.42
C ALA A 192 -10.00 0.89 -1.49
N LYS A 193 -10.44 -0.35 -1.23
CA LYS A 193 -11.26 -1.09 -2.20
C LYS A 193 -12.62 -0.43 -2.36
N PRO A 194 -13.17 -0.41 -3.59
CA PRO A 194 -14.45 0.25 -3.85
C PRO A 194 -15.58 -0.52 -3.18
N LYS A 195 -16.55 0.23 -2.66
CA LYS A 195 -17.83 -0.32 -2.20
C LYS A 195 -18.79 -0.49 -3.38
N PRO A 196 -19.86 -1.29 -3.24
CA PRO A 196 -20.96 -1.26 -4.19
C PRO A 196 -21.46 0.18 -4.41
N GLY A 197 -21.56 0.60 -5.67
CA GLY A 197 -21.97 1.95 -6.05
C GLY A 197 -20.85 3.00 -6.12
N THR A 198 -19.59 2.67 -5.77
CA THR A 198 -18.47 3.59 -5.98
C THR A 198 -18.35 3.96 -7.47
N PRO A 199 -18.35 5.26 -7.83
CA PRO A 199 -18.24 5.67 -9.23
C PRO A 199 -16.85 5.39 -9.80
N ASN A 200 -16.74 5.40 -11.13
CA ASN A 200 -15.46 5.25 -11.85
C ASN A 200 -14.71 3.94 -11.55
N VAL A 201 -15.44 2.88 -11.22
CA VAL A 201 -14.93 1.52 -11.13
C VAL A 201 -15.14 0.81 -12.47
N PHE A 202 -14.06 0.33 -13.06
CA PHE A 202 -14.08 -0.36 -14.36
C PHE A 202 -13.74 -1.83 -14.15
N CYS A 203 -14.61 -2.73 -14.61
CA CYS A 203 -14.35 -4.17 -14.59
C CYS A 203 -14.25 -4.69 -16.02
N ARG A 204 -13.18 -5.45 -16.33
CA ARG A 204 -12.95 -6.03 -17.65
C ARG A 204 -12.59 -7.51 -17.54
N PRO A 205 -13.32 -8.41 -18.22
CA PRO A 205 -13.02 -9.84 -18.20
C PRO A 205 -11.68 -10.11 -18.88
N ILE A 206 -10.92 -11.03 -18.29
CA ILE A 206 -9.66 -11.51 -18.85
C ILE A 206 -10.00 -12.65 -19.85
N PRO A 207 -9.68 -12.53 -21.16
CA PRO A 207 -10.10 -13.52 -22.16
C PRO A 207 -9.58 -14.92 -21.86
N GLY A 208 -10.46 -15.93 -21.86
CA GLY A 208 -10.09 -17.32 -21.55
C GLY A 208 -9.78 -17.58 -20.06
N SER A 209 -10.25 -16.71 -19.16
CA SER A 209 -10.06 -16.82 -17.71
C SER A 209 -11.38 -16.60 -16.98
N PRO A 210 -11.60 -17.24 -15.80
CA PRO A 210 -12.77 -16.97 -14.96
C PRO A 210 -12.66 -15.65 -14.17
N TYR A 211 -11.58 -14.88 -14.36
CA TYR A 211 -11.27 -13.66 -13.61
C TYR A 211 -11.42 -12.40 -14.48
N SER A 212 -11.65 -11.28 -13.81
CA SER A 212 -11.64 -9.94 -14.39
C SER A 212 -10.56 -9.09 -13.72
N ILE A 213 -10.06 -8.09 -14.45
CA ILE A 213 -9.33 -6.96 -13.88
C ILE A 213 -10.37 -5.93 -13.44
N ARG A 214 -10.27 -5.47 -12.19
CA ARG A 214 -11.04 -4.33 -11.71
C ARG A 214 -10.09 -3.18 -11.41
N LEU A 215 -10.34 -2.06 -12.07
CA LEU A 215 -9.64 -0.80 -11.90
C LEU A 215 -10.56 0.17 -11.14
N PHE A 216 -10.05 0.85 -10.12
CA PHE A 216 -10.81 1.77 -9.30
C PHE A 216 -9.97 2.99 -8.90
N PRO A 217 -10.62 4.11 -8.51
CA PRO A 217 -9.89 5.34 -8.19
C PRO A 217 -8.90 5.16 -7.04
N GLY A 218 -7.67 5.67 -7.23
CA GLY A 218 -6.73 5.94 -6.15
C GLY A 218 -6.62 7.44 -5.91
N SER A 219 -5.46 7.91 -5.44
CA SER A 219 -5.19 9.34 -5.25
C SER A 219 -5.33 10.13 -6.55
N ILE A 220 -6.24 11.10 -6.58
CA ILE A 220 -6.44 12.02 -7.71
C ILE A 220 -5.21 12.89 -7.91
N VAL A 221 -4.69 13.50 -6.84
CA VAL A 221 -3.52 14.38 -6.88
C VAL A 221 -2.28 13.66 -7.43
N ARG A 222 -2.13 12.36 -7.14
CA ARG A 222 -1.00 11.56 -7.64
C ARG A 222 -1.29 10.90 -8.99
N ARG A 223 -2.45 11.15 -9.61
CA ARG A 223 -2.87 10.46 -10.83
C ARG A 223 -2.76 8.95 -10.71
N GLU A 224 -3.20 8.42 -9.58
CA GLU A 224 -3.17 6.99 -9.26
C GLU A 224 -4.53 6.34 -9.52
N TYR A 225 -4.48 5.13 -10.09
CA TYR A 225 -5.53 4.13 -10.05
C TYR A 225 -5.04 2.95 -9.21
N CYS A 226 -5.99 2.22 -8.63
CA CYS A 226 -5.73 0.94 -8.03
C CYS A 226 -6.31 -0.18 -8.89
N LEU A 227 -5.63 -1.32 -8.92
CA LEU A 227 -6.04 -2.52 -9.64
C LEU A 227 -6.12 -3.70 -8.69
N ASP A 228 -7.18 -4.49 -8.77
CA ASP A 228 -7.24 -5.83 -8.19
C ASP A 228 -7.85 -6.87 -9.16
N PHE A 229 -7.76 -8.14 -8.78
CA PHE A 229 -8.40 -9.24 -9.50
C PHE A 229 -9.72 -9.59 -8.82
N VAL A 230 -10.74 -9.86 -9.63
CA VAL A 230 -12.06 -10.30 -9.15
C VAL A 230 -12.54 -11.53 -9.91
N HIS A 231 -13.36 -12.36 -9.28
CA HIS A 231 -14.12 -13.37 -10.01
C HIS A 231 -15.10 -12.69 -10.97
N THR A 232 -15.11 -13.07 -12.25
CA THR A 232 -15.92 -12.41 -13.27
C THR A 232 -17.42 -12.49 -12.97
N GLN A 233 -17.88 -13.65 -12.47
CA GLN A 233 -19.30 -13.89 -12.21
C GLN A 233 -19.80 -13.17 -10.95
N THR A 234 -19.01 -13.17 -9.88
CA THR A 234 -19.46 -12.69 -8.56
C THR A 234 -18.94 -11.30 -8.20
N GLY A 235 -17.91 -10.81 -8.89
CA GLY A 235 -17.20 -9.59 -8.53
C GLY A 235 -16.40 -9.68 -7.23
N GLN A 236 -16.28 -10.87 -6.63
CA GLN A 236 -15.56 -11.07 -5.38
C GLN A 236 -14.05 -10.85 -5.59
N PRO A 237 -13.39 -10.00 -4.78
CA PRO A 237 -11.96 -9.78 -4.89
C PRO A 237 -11.16 -11.03 -4.50
N LEU A 238 -10.07 -11.26 -5.21
CA LEU A 238 -9.07 -12.29 -4.88
C LEU A 238 -7.66 -11.70 -5.01
N ASN A 239 -6.69 -12.40 -4.42
CA ASN A 239 -5.28 -12.10 -4.68
C ASN A 239 -4.91 -12.55 -6.10
N THR A 240 -3.72 -12.18 -6.55
CA THR A 240 -3.21 -12.52 -7.88
C THR A 240 -3.35 -14.03 -8.13
N PRO A 241 -4.07 -14.44 -9.19
CA PRO A 241 -4.22 -15.85 -9.52
C PRO A 241 -2.86 -16.53 -9.72
N ALA A 242 -2.80 -17.83 -9.44
CA ALA A 242 -1.56 -18.59 -9.57
C ALA A 242 -0.94 -18.44 -10.97
N GLY A 243 0.34 -18.08 -11.02
CA GLY A 243 1.11 -17.88 -12.25
C GLY A 243 0.83 -16.58 -13.00
N PHE A 244 -0.08 -15.73 -12.51
CA PHE A 244 -0.31 -14.41 -13.12
C PHE A 244 0.80 -13.45 -12.69
N GLU A 245 1.23 -12.60 -13.61
CA GLU A 245 2.20 -11.55 -13.33
C GLU A 245 1.80 -10.25 -14.01
N LEU A 246 1.91 -9.14 -13.28
CA LEU A 246 1.60 -7.82 -13.79
C LEU A 246 2.90 -7.03 -14.00
N TRP A 247 3.02 -6.37 -15.14
CA TRP A 247 4.22 -5.65 -15.56
C TRP A 247 3.86 -4.26 -16.08
N ILE A 248 4.70 -3.26 -15.79
CA ILE A 248 4.74 -2.00 -16.52
C ILE A 248 5.46 -2.26 -17.84
N ALA A 249 4.91 -1.72 -18.93
CA ALA A 249 5.54 -1.73 -20.23
C ALA A 249 5.69 -0.32 -20.79
N PRO A 250 6.80 -0.02 -21.48
CA PRO A 250 6.94 1.24 -22.18
C PRO A 250 5.85 1.38 -23.24
N GLU A 251 5.46 2.63 -23.51
CA GLU A 251 4.52 2.94 -24.59
C GLU A 251 5.14 2.54 -25.93
N THR A 252 4.34 1.94 -26.82
CA THR A 252 4.88 1.42 -28.09
C THR A 252 5.27 2.51 -29.07
N PHE A 253 4.58 3.64 -29.00
CA PHE A 253 4.77 4.75 -29.94
C PHE A 253 5.81 5.75 -29.45
N THR A 254 6.21 5.67 -28.18
CA THR A 254 7.19 6.57 -27.56
C THR A 254 8.14 5.81 -26.62
N PRO A 255 8.79 4.72 -27.06
CA PRO A 255 9.65 3.91 -26.20
C PRO A 255 10.86 4.67 -25.65
N TRP A 256 11.24 5.79 -26.28
CA TRP A 256 12.33 6.66 -25.84
C TRP A 256 11.95 7.64 -24.71
N LEU A 257 10.66 7.85 -24.42
CA LEU A 257 10.15 8.83 -23.44
C LEU A 257 9.84 8.23 -22.06
N GLY A 258 9.95 6.91 -21.90
CA GLY A 258 9.51 6.20 -20.68
C GLY A 258 10.64 5.51 -19.92
N VAL A 259 10.35 5.17 -18.65
CA VAL A 259 11.16 4.33 -17.76
C VAL A 259 11.86 3.23 -18.54
N THR A 260 13.19 3.14 -18.42
CA THR A 260 14.03 2.19 -19.15
C THR A 260 13.69 0.75 -18.76
N GLY A 261 12.78 0.14 -19.54
CA GLY A 261 12.52 -1.30 -19.49
C GLY A 261 11.15 -1.68 -18.96
N THR A 262 10.88 -2.99 -19.05
CA THR A 262 9.69 -3.61 -18.47
C THR A 262 9.99 -3.95 -17.02
N MET A 263 9.10 -3.56 -16.10
CA MET A 263 9.26 -3.80 -14.66
C MET A 263 8.07 -4.55 -14.12
N ARG A 264 8.30 -5.63 -13.37
CA ARG A 264 7.24 -6.34 -12.66
C ARG A 264 6.66 -5.44 -11.58
N LEU A 265 5.34 -5.28 -11.58
CA LEU A 265 4.63 -4.59 -10.53
C LEU A 265 4.58 -5.46 -9.28
N ARG A 266 4.88 -4.83 -8.14
CA ARG A 266 4.66 -5.40 -6.81
C ARG A 266 3.32 -4.93 -6.28
N SER A 267 2.67 -5.77 -5.49
CA SER A 267 1.46 -5.35 -4.79
C SER A 267 1.77 -4.22 -3.81
N LEU A 268 0.77 -3.40 -3.52
CA LEU A 268 0.89 -2.31 -2.58
C LEU A 268 1.30 -2.83 -1.20
N GLU A 269 0.77 -3.99 -0.82
CA GLU A 269 1.14 -4.71 0.39
C GLU A 269 2.63 -5.05 0.41
N ALA A 270 3.16 -5.67 -0.64
CA ALA A 270 4.58 -5.99 -0.72
C ALA A 270 5.46 -4.73 -0.70
N MET A 271 4.99 -3.62 -1.29
CA MET A 271 5.69 -2.33 -1.22
C MET A 271 5.73 -1.75 0.20
N PHE A 272 4.73 -2.03 1.03
CA PHE A 272 4.71 -1.70 2.45
C PHE A 272 5.33 -2.78 3.35
N GLY A 273 6.08 -3.73 2.77
CA GLY A 273 6.80 -4.75 3.53
C GLY A 273 5.91 -5.87 4.09
N LYS A 274 4.65 -5.97 3.65
CA LYS A 274 3.77 -7.06 4.08
C LYS A 274 4.19 -8.37 3.42
N SER A 275 4.57 -9.35 4.24
CA SER A 275 4.94 -10.69 3.77
C SER A 275 3.72 -11.58 3.51
N ILE A 276 2.61 -11.33 4.21
CA ILE A 276 1.37 -12.10 4.11
C ILE A 276 0.24 -11.16 3.71
N VAL A 277 -0.36 -11.42 2.56
CA VAL A 277 -1.53 -10.69 2.07
C VAL A 277 -2.78 -11.51 2.32
N ARG A 278 -3.75 -10.96 3.06
CA ARG A 278 -5.04 -11.63 3.31
C ARG A 278 -5.74 -11.91 1.99
N ALA A 279 -6.58 -12.94 1.96
CA ALA A 279 -7.30 -13.33 0.76
C ALA A 279 -8.19 -12.18 0.27
N GLY A 280 -8.01 -11.78 -0.99
CA GLY A 280 -8.81 -10.72 -1.60
C GLY A 280 -8.40 -9.32 -1.18
N GLU A 281 -7.27 -9.13 -0.49
CA GLU A 281 -6.78 -7.80 -0.10
C GLU A 281 -5.71 -7.24 -1.05
N GLU A 282 -5.08 -8.10 -1.85
CA GLU A 282 -4.01 -7.68 -2.76
C GLU A 282 -4.50 -6.65 -3.78
N LYS A 283 -3.66 -5.66 -4.04
CA LYS A 283 -3.91 -4.58 -4.99
C LYS A 283 -2.61 -4.00 -5.53
N PHE A 284 -2.69 -3.37 -6.69
CA PHE A 284 -1.57 -2.74 -7.37
C PHE A 284 -1.88 -1.27 -7.61
N VAL A 285 -0.86 -0.41 -7.57
CA VAL A 285 -1.00 1.00 -7.91
C VAL A 285 -0.49 1.22 -9.33
N LEU A 286 -1.31 1.86 -10.16
CA LEU A 286 -0.99 2.23 -11.53
C LEU A 286 -1.17 3.74 -11.70
N ARG A 287 -0.53 4.32 -12.71
CA ARG A 287 -0.69 5.74 -13.06
C ARG A 287 -1.58 5.93 -14.28
N ASP A 288 -2.18 7.11 -14.40
CA ASP A 288 -2.95 7.51 -15.57
C ASP A 288 -2.14 7.31 -16.87
N GLY A 289 -2.76 6.71 -17.88
CA GLY A 289 -2.12 6.44 -19.17
C GLY A 289 -1.06 5.34 -19.15
N GLN A 290 -0.75 4.74 -18.00
CA GLN A 290 0.26 3.69 -17.89
C GLN A 290 -0.14 2.47 -18.74
N THR A 291 0.78 2.00 -19.58
CA THR A 291 0.64 0.74 -20.30
C THR A 291 1.15 -0.42 -19.44
N SER A 292 0.31 -1.44 -19.29
CA SER A 292 0.61 -2.62 -18.47
C SER A 292 0.43 -3.91 -19.28
N ILE A 293 1.18 -4.94 -18.89
CA ILE A 293 1.10 -6.29 -19.45
C ILE A 293 0.74 -7.26 -18.32
N LEU A 294 -0.31 -8.06 -18.55
CA LEU A 294 -0.65 -9.22 -17.74
C LEU A 294 -0.14 -10.49 -18.44
N LYS A 295 0.80 -11.17 -17.80
CA LYS A 295 1.26 -12.52 -18.19
C LYS A 295 0.48 -13.58 -17.43
N ARG A 296 0.22 -14.69 -18.09
CA ARG A 296 -0.63 -15.77 -17.58
C ARG A 296 -0.27 -17.12 -18.23
N PRO A 297 -0.26 -18.23 -17.49
CA PRO A 297 0.17 -19.53 -18.02
C PRO A 297 -0.70 -20.00 -19.20
N GLY A 298 -0.08 -20.52 -20.25
CA GLY A 298 -0.78 -21.13 -21.39
C GLY A 298 -1.54 -20.15 -22.31
N HIS A 299 -1.40 -18.83 -22.11
CA HIS A 299 -2.10 -17.83 -22.89
C HIS A 299 -1.17 -16.72 -23.38
N LYS A 300 -1.61 -16.00 -24.42
CA LYS A 300 -0.93 -14.79 -24.89
C LYS A 300 -0.96 -13.69 -23.82
N ASP A 301 0.11 -12.90 -23.79
CA ASP A 301 0.24 -11.70 -22.97
C ASP A 301 -0.89 -10.71 -23.30
N LEU A 302 -1.50 -10.17 -22.25
CA LEU A 302 -2.58 -9.19 -22.37
C LEU A 302 -2.03 -7.80 -22.08
N ARG A 303 -2.00 -6.94 -23.09
CA ARG A 303 -1.64 -5.53 -22.93
C ARG A 303 -2.87 -4.67 -22.77
N PHE A 304 -2.83 -3.73 -21.83
CA PHE A 304 -3.89 -2.75 -21.62
C PHE A 304 -3.30 -1.40 -21.19
N LYS A 305 -4.07 -0.33 -21.40
CA LYS A 305 -3.71 1.03 -21.03
C LYS A 305 -4.65 1.53 -19.94
N VAL A 306 -4.10 2.07 -18.87
CA VAL A 306 -4.87 2.70 -17.79
C VAL A 306 -5.51 3.98 -18.35
N PRO A 307 -6.79 4.25 -18.07
CA PRO A 307 -7.44 5.48 -18.49
C PRO A 307 -6.65 6.72 -18.05
N VAL A 308 -6.68 7.75 -18.88
CA VAL A 308 -6.21 9.08 -18.50
C VAL A 308 -7.42 9.86 -18.05
N ARG A 309 -7.40 10.40 -16.83
CA ARG A 309 -8.43 11.35 -16.41
C ARG A 309 -8.24 12.64 -17.17
N ILE A 310 -9.33 13.17 -17.68
CA ILE A 310 -9.34 14.53 -18.22
C ILE A 310 -9.49 15.43 -16.98
N ASP A 311 -8.36 15.93 -16.48
CA ASP A 311 -8.34 16.88 -15.37
C ASP A 311 -9.06 18.17 -15.85
N GLY A 312 -10.29 18.38 -15.41
CA GLY A 312 -10.98 19.66 -15.58
C GLY A 312 -11.32 20.04 -17.02
N LEU A 313 -12.46 19.53 -17.52
CA LEU A 313 -13.32 20.38 -18.37
C LEU A 313 -13.70 21.71 -17.66
N GLU A 314 -13.40 21.86 -16.36
CA GLU A 314 -13.65 23.05 -15.54
C GLU A 314 -12.40 23.91 -15.26
N ASN A 315 -11.17 23.46 -15.54
CA ASN A 315 -9.95 24.27 -15.37
C ASN A 315 -9.31 24.71 -16.70
N ALA A 316 -9.91 24.34 -17.83
CA ALA A 316 -9.44 24.72 -19.16
C ALA A 316 -9.34 26.24 -19.38
N ASP A 317 -10.11 27.05 -18.63
CA ASP A 317 -10.07 28.52 -18.72
C ASP A 317 -9.02 29.18 -17.81
N SER A 318 -8.32 28.42 -16.98
CA SER A 318 -7.17 28.92 -16.21
C SER A 318 -5.84 28.52 -16.83
N SER A 319 -5.86 28.15 -18.12
CA SER A 319 -4.65 27.92 -18.90
C SER A 319 -3.74 29.11 -18.70
N ARG A 320 -2.63 28.79 -18.05
CA ARG A 320 -1.53 29.70 -17.78
C ARG A 320 -1.14 30.39 -19.07
N ASP A 321 -0.78 31.66 -18.95
CA ASP A 321 -0.13 32.46 -19.99
C ASP A 321 1.28 31.89 -20.25
N GLU A 322 1.32 30.67 -20.79
CA GLU A 322 2.53 29.92 -21.14
C GLU A 322 2.62 29.92 -22.68
N ASP A 323 3.76 30.37 -23.21
CA ASP A 323 4.04 30.28 -24.64
C ASP A 323 4.21 28.81 -25.04
N HIS A 324 3.27 28.28 -25.81
CA HIS A 324 3.35 26.94 -26.36
C HIS A 324 4.13 26.96 -27.68
N LEU A 325 5.25 26.20 -27.72
CA LEU A 325 5.93 25.90 -28.97
C LEU A 325 5.35 24.61 -29.54
N GLU A 326 4.66 24.73 -30.67
CA GLU A 326 4.21 23.58 -31.45
C GLU A 326 5.36 23.08 -32.33
N PHE A 327 5.69 21.79 -32.18
CA PHE A 327 6.59 21.08 -33.07
C PHE A 327 5.76 20.15 -33.96
N PRO A 328 6.16 19.91 -35.22
CA PRO A 328 5.47 18.97 -36.08
C PRO A 328 5.45 17.56 -35.45
N GLU A 329 4.26 16.95 -35.38
CA GLU A 329 4.07 15.59 -34.81
C GLU A 329 4.85 14.50 -35.56
N PHE A 330 5.20 14.76 -36.82
CA PHE A 330 5.96 13.85 -37.69
C PHE A 330 7.04 14.64 -38.42
N VAL A 331 8.28 14.14 -38.36
CA VAL A 331 9.44 14.60 -39.16
C VAL A 331 9.90 13.45 -40.04
#